data_AF-A0A955INL7-F1
#
_entry.id   AF-A0A955INL7-F1
#
_cell.length_a   1.000
_cell.length_b   1.000
_cell.length_c   1.000
_cell.angle_alpha   90.00
_cell.angle_beta   90.00
_cell.angle_gamma   90.00
#
_symmetry.space_group_name_H-M   'P 1'
#
loop_
_entity.id
_entity.type
_entity.pdbx_description
1 polymer ?
#
loop_
_entity_poly.entity_id
_entity_poly.type
_entity_poly.pdbx_seq_one_letter_code
_entity_poly.pdbx_strand_id
1 'polypeptide(L)'
;MMAVTKSSLRSASLGEIHGEIQRRQRELESLVRRRNKLATQMQAIDSEIASLGMEISGVASAGVSAAMHSAPVMGVTRKRPRNDQNLADALADVLSKQTLSVTEVSEEVQRQGYRTTSPNFRTIVNQTLIKDPRFTRVGRGLYTSKSGAGGGSARGRRRKRS
;
A
#
# COMPACT_ATOMS: atom_id res chain seq x y z
N MET A 1 -35.43 17.94 -2.30
CA MET A 1 -35.36 16.70 -3.10
C MET A 1 -35.91 15.56 -2.26
N MET A 2 -37.07 14.99 -2.61
CA MET A 2 -37.58 13.78 -1.97
C MET A 2 -37.24 12.58 -2.84
N ALA A 3 -36.56 11.59 -2.28
CA ALA A 3 -36.39 10.30 -2.93
C ALA A 3 -37.77 9.64 -3.05
N VAL A 4 -38.20 9.33 -4.28
CA VAL A 4 -39.46 8.61 -4.52
C VAL A 4 -39.29 7.19 -3.96
N THR A 5 -39.88 6.94 -2.80
CA THR A 5 -39.88 5.62 -2.15
C THR A 5 -40.87 4.70 -2.87
N LYS A 6 -40.73 3.37 -2.71
CA LYS A 6 -41.63 2.36 -3.33
C LYS A 6 -43.12 2.63 -3.11
N SER A 7 -43.49 3.30 -2.01
CA SER A 7 -44.86 3.69 -1.68
C SER A 7 -45.40 4.83 -2.57
N SER A 8 -44.53 5.73 -3.02
CA SER A 8 -44.88 6.92 -3.83
C SER A 8 -45.09 6.58 -5.32
N LEU A 9 -44.67 5.40 -5.78
CA LEU A 9 -44.83 4.97 -7.19
C LEU A 9 -46.24 4.47 -7.51
N ARG A 10 -47.00 4.01 -6.50
CA ARG A 10 -48.37 3.50 -6.68
C ARG A 10 -49.41 4.60 -6.91
N SER A 11 -49.09 5.82 -6.50
CA SER A 11 -49.94 7.01 -6.63
C SER A 11 -49.44 8.01 -7.67
N ALA A 12 -48.31 7.73 -8.33
CA ALA A 12 -47.72 8.61 -9.34
C ALA A 12 -48.44 8.44 -10.69
N SER A 13 -48.64 9.55 -11.38
CA SER A 13 -49.15 9.55 -12.75
C SER A 13 -48.14 8.92 -13.71
N LEU A 14 -48.63 8.44 -14.86
CA LEU A 14 -47.79 7.87 -15.92
C LEU A 14 -46.68 8.86 -16.36
N GLY A 15 -47.00 10.15 -16.45
CA GLY A 15 -46.04 11.20 -16.79
C GLY A 15 -44.93 11.37 -15.74
N GLU A 16 -45.26 11.29 -14.45
CA GLU A 16 -44.27 11.36 -13.37
C GLU A 16 -43.36 10.12 -13.35
N ILE A 17 -43.91 8.94 -13.63
CA ILE A 17 -43.14 7.70 -13.77
C ILE A 17 -42.14 7.80 -14.93
N HIS A 18 -42.58 8.30 -16.10
CA HIS A 18 -41.69 8.52 -17.24
C HIS A 18 -40.59 9.54 -16.93
N GLY A 19 -40.91 10.64 -16.24
CA GLY A 19 -39.92 11.63 -15.80
C GLY A 19 -38.88 11.05 -14.85
N GLU A 20 -39.31 10.23 -13.89
CA GLU A 20 -38.42 9.53 -12.95
C GLU A 20 -37.49 8.55 -13.68
N ILE A 21 -38.01 7.77 -14.63
CA ILE A 21 -37.22 6.85 -15.46
C ILE A 21 -36.16 7.62 -16.25
N GLN A 22 -36.54 8.72 -16.91
CA GLN A 22 -35.59 9.55 -17.66
C GLN A 22 -34.49 10.14 -16.77
N ARG A 23 -34.84 10.57 -15.55
CA ARG A 23 -33.84 11.08 -14.59
C ARG A 23 -32.84 9.98 -14.21
N ARG A 24 -33.33 8.79 -13.87
CA ARG A 24 -32.46 7.65 -13.51
C ARG A 24 -31.59 7.20 -14.66
N GLN A 25 -32.10 7.22 -15.89
CA GLN A 25 -31.32 6.91 -17.08
C GLN A 25 -30.13 7.86 -17.25
N ARG A 26 -30.35 9.16 -17.09
CA ARG A 26 -29.28 10.18 -17.15
C ARG A 26 -28.26 10.03 -16.02
N GLU A 27 -28.74 9.73 -14.81
CA GLU A 27 -27.87 9.47 -13.67
C GLU A 27 -27.00 8.24 -13.89
N LEU A 28 -27.59 7.14 -14.39
CA LEU A 28 -26.87 5.93 -14.74
C LEU A 28 -25.79 6.20 -15.81
N GLU A 29 -26.12 6.93 -16.88
CA GLU A 29 -25.15 7.32 -17.90
C GLU A 29 -23.97 8.09 -17.31
N SER A 30 -24.22 9.02 -16.39
CA SER A 30 -23.17 9.78 -15.71
C SER A 30 -22.26 8.87 -14.86
N LEU A 31 -22.85 7.90 -14.15
CA LEU A 31 -22.13 6.93 -13.33
C LEU A 31 -21.29 5.98 -14.20
N VAL A 32 -21.82 5.52 -15.34
CA VAL A 32 -21.10 4.68 -16.30
C VAL A 32 -19.90 5.43 -16.88
N ARG A 33 -20.05 6.70 -17.25
CA ARG A 33 -18.93 7.53 -17.71
C ARG A 33 -17.85 7.67 -16.64
N ARG A 34 -18.25 7.93 -15.39
CA ARG A 34 -17.33 8.01 -14.25
C ARG A 34 -16.62 6.69 -14.00
N ARG A 35 -17.34 5.56 -14.04
CA ARG A 35 -16.77 4.21 -13.93
C ARG A 35 -15.71 3.98 -15.00
N ASN A 36 -16.02 4.29 -16.27
CA ASN A 36 -15.09 4.06 -17.38
C ASN A 36 -13.83 4.92 -17.26
N LYS A 37 -13.96 6.19 -16.83
CA LYS A 37 -12.80 7.06 -16.55
C LYS A 37 -11.93 6.53 -15.41
N LEU A 38 -12.55 6.03 -14.33
CA LEU A 38 -11.80 5.42 -13.23
C LEU A 38 -11.14 4.12 -13.67
N ALA A 39 -11.80 3.31 -14.50
CA ALA A 39 -11.23 2.07 -15.02
C ALA A 39 -9.98 2.32 -15.88
N THR A 40 -9.99 3.35 -16.74
CA THR A 40 -8.79 3.71 -17.51
C THR A 40 -7.66 4.24 -16.62
N GLN A 41 -7.99 5.00 -15.57
CA GLN A 41 -6.99 5.45 -14.59
C GLN A 41 -6.40 4.28 -13.80
N MET A 42 -7.22 3.30 -13.40
CA MET A 42 -6.75 2.08 -12.76
C MET A 42 -5.81 1.29 -13.69
N GLN A 43 -6.18 1.12 -14.96
CA GLN A 43 -5.33 0.46 -15.95
C GLN A 43 -3.98 1.16 -16.16
N ALA A 44 -3.97 2.49 -16.18
CA ALA A 44 -2.72 3.26 -16.27
C ALA A 44 -1.82 3.00 -15.06
N ILE A 45 -2.38 3.08 -13.84
CA ILE A 45 -1.65 2.78 -12.60
C ILE A 45 -1.15 1.33 -12.59
N ASP A 46 -1.97 0.37 -13.01
CA ASP A 46 -1.58 -1.04 -13.08
C ASP A 46 -0.42 -1.25 -14.08
N SER A 47 -0.41 -0.52 -15.20
CA SER A 47 0.71 -0.56 -16.17
C SER A 47 2.00 0.05 -15.62
N GLU A 48 1.92 1.14 -14.86
CA GLU A 48 3.07 1.74 -14.17
C GLU A 48 3.62 0.76 -13.13
N ILE A 49 2.75 0.11 -12.37
CA ILE A 49 3.14 -0.86 -11.34
C ILE A 49 3.81 -2.08 -11.97
N ALA A 50 3.27 -2.58 -13.09
CA ALA A 50 3.90 -3.64 -13.87
C ALA A 50 5.28 -3.23 -14.40
N SER A 51 5.44 -1.98 -14.87
CA SER A 51 6.73 -1.46 -15.36
C SER A 51 7.80 -1.41 -14.26
N LEU A 52 7.40 -1.24 -13.00
CA LEU A 52 8.27 -1.25 -11.82
C LEU A 52 8.62 -2.67 -11.34
N GLY A 53 8.25 -3.72 -12.09
CA GLY A 53 8.51 -5.12 -11.76
C GLY A 53 7.74 -5.61 -10.53
N MET A 54 6.72 -4.86 -10.10
CA MET A 54 5.87 -5.22 -8.98
C MET A 54 4.53 -5.75 -9.49
N GLU A 55 4.18 -6.97 -9.14
CA GLU A 55 2.81 -7.46 -9.34
C GLU A 55 1.99 -7.18 -8.07
N ILE A 56 0.88 -6.46 -8.22
CA ILE A 56 -0.14 -6.41 -7.17
C ILE A 56 -0.84 -7.76 -7.13
N SER A 57 -0.47 -8.61 -6.16
CA SER A 57 -1.29 -9.77 -5.82
C SER A 57 -2.65 -9.29 -5.33
N GLY A 58 -3.69 -9.47 -6.17
CA GLY A 58 -5.08 -9.31 -5.73
C GLY A 58 -6.00 -8.55 -6.68
N VAL A 59 -5.49 -7.90 -7.73
CA VAL A 59 -6.36 -7.29 -8.76
C VAL A 59 -6.25 -8.14 -10.00
N ALA A 60 -7.08 -9.19 -10.05
CA ALA A 60 -7.38 -9.86 -11.31
C ALA A 60 -7.79 -8.78 -12.31
N SER A 61 -7.01 -8.64 -13.38
CA SER A 61 -7.35 -7.85 -14.55
C SER A 61 -8.64 -8.43 -15.14
N ALA A 62 -9.77 -7.93 -14.65
CA ALA A 62 -11.10 -8.21 -15.17
C ALA A 62 -11.19 -7.58 -16.56
N GLY A 63 -10.74 -8.33 -17.58
CA GLY A 63 -10.75 -7.82 -18.95
C GLY A 63 -10.15 -8.70 -20.04
N VAL A 64 -9.53 -9.85 -19.73
CA VAL A 64 -9.11 -10.79 -20.78
C VAL A 64 -9.68 -12.18 -20.51
N SER A 65 -10.84 -12.40 -21.12
CA SER A 65 -11.31 -13.68 -21.66
C SER A 65 -11.36 -14.89 -20.72
N ALA A 66 -12.57 -15.15 -20.22
CA ALA A 66 -12.99 -16.34 -19.47
C ALA A 66 -12.94 -17.68 -20.25
N ALA A 67 -12.07 -17.84 -21.26
CA ALA A 67 -12.03 -19.00 -22.15
C ALA A 67 -10.71 -19.82 -22.08
N MET A 68 -9.97 -19.78 -20.97
CA MET A 68 -8.84 -20.69 -20.71
C MET A 68 -8.92 -21.35 -19.33
N HIS A 69 -10.13 -21.63 -18.85
CA HIS A 69 -10.34 -22.48 -17.67
C HIS A 69 -10.02 -23.94 -17.98
N SER A 70 -8.74 -24.30 -18.14
CA SER A 70 -8.15 -25.64 -17.90
C SER A 70 -6.66 -25.67 -18.28
N ALA A 71 -5.86 -24.73 -17.78
CA ALA A 71 -4.43 -24.97 -17.66
C ALA A 71 -4.03 -24.66 -16.22
N PRO A 72 -3.42 -25.59 -15.47
CA PRO A 72 -2.83 -25.26 -14.19
C PRO A 72 -1.67 -24.31 -14.51
N VAL A 73 -1.90 -23.00 -14.36
CA VAL A 73 -0.81 -22.03 -14.33
C VAL A 73 0.06 -22.47 -13.18
N MET A 74 1.21 -23.05 -13.50
CA MET A 74 2.25 -23.34 -12.52
C MET A 74 2.56 -22.03 -11.84
N GLY A 75 2.00 -21.86 -10.64
CA GLY A 75 2.31 -20.75 -9.78
C GLY A 75 3.80 -20.78 -9.59
N VAL A 76 4.50 -19.82 -10.20
CA VAL A 76 5.85 -19.47 -9.77
C VAL A 76 5.65 -18.97 -8.35
N THR A 77 5.73 -19.89 -7.39
CA THR A 77 5.92 -19.57 -5.98
C THR A 77 7.16 -18.70 -5.96
N ARG A 78 6.99 -17.37 -5.96
CA ARG A 78 8.08 -16.46 -5.63
C ARG A 78 8.59 -16.95 -4.29
N LYS A 79 9.76 -17.58 -4.31
CA LYS A 79 10.45 -18.03 -3.10
C LYS A 79 10.70 -16.77 -2.29
N ARG A 80 9.83 -16.55 -1.29
CA ARG A 80 10.01 -15.47 -0.34
C ARG A 80 11.38 -15.69 0.31
N PRO A 81 12.24 -14.67 0.38
CA PRO A 81 13.50 -14.80 1.10
C PRO A 81 13.19 -15.33 2.50
N ARG A 82 13.75 -16.50 2.83
CA ARG A 82 13.67 -17.03 4.19
C ARG A 82 14.78 -16.34 4.96
N ASN A 83 14.40 -15.36 5.77
CA ASN A 83 15.29 -14.75 6.74
C ASN A 83 15.19 -15.54 8.04
N ASP A 84 16.29 -15.64 8.77
CA ASP A 84 16.34 -16.38 10.05
C ASP A 84 15.53 -15.68 11.15
N GLN A 85 15.28 -14.37 10.99
CA GLN A 85 14.52 -13.55 11.92
C GLN A 85 13.50 -12.68 11.19
N ASN A 86 12.44 -12.28 11.92
CA ASN A 86 11.48 -11.28 11.44
C ASN A 86 12.13 -9.89 11.40
N LEU A 87 11.62 -8.99 10.55
CA LEU A 87 12.13 -7.64 10.39
C LEU A 87 12.16 -6.86 11.71
N ALA A 88 11.12 -7.00 12.54
CA ALA A 88 11.04 -6.30 13.82
C ALA A 88 12.15 -6.71 14.78
N ASP A 89 12.49 -8.01 14.83
CA ASP A 89 13.55 -8.52 15.70
C ASP A 89 14.93 -8.10 15.18
N ALA A 90 15.16 -8.20 13.87
CA ALA A 90 16.39 -7.70 13.25
C ALA A 90 16.60 -6.19 13.46
N LEU A 91 15.52 -5.38 13.39
CA LEU A 91 15.57 -3.95 13.70
C LEU A 91 15.84 -3.69 15.17
N ALA A 92 15.30 -4.51 16.08
CA ALA A 92 15.55 -4.40 17.51
C ALA A 92 17.02 -4.69 17.84
N ASP A 93 17.62 -5.71 17.22
CA ASP A 93 19.03 -6.05 17.41
C ASP A 93 19.96 -4.90 16.99
N VAL A 94 19.67 -4.24 15.86
CA VAL A 94 20.42 -3.05 15.42
C VAL A 94 20.21 -1.86 16.35
N LEU A 95 18.94 -1.53 16.65
CA LEU A 95 18.58 -0.34 17.43
C LEU A 95 18.76 -0.50 18.95
N SER A 96 19.12 -1.69 19.42
CA SER A 96 19.53 -1.93 20.81
C SER A 96 20.88 -1.31 21.13
N LYS A 97 21.78 -1.23 20.14
CA LYS A 97 23.16 -0.78 20.30
C LYS A 97 23.34 0.71 20.01
N GLN A 98 22.44 1.31 19.23
CA GLN A 98 22.60 2.66 18.72
C GLN A 98 21.28 3.28 18.25
N THR A 99 21.24 4.60 18.24
CA THR A 99 20.19 5.38 17.58
C THR A 99 20.57 5.58 16.12
N LEU A 100 19.69 5.21 15.19
CA LEU A 100 19.94 5.34 13.76
C LEU A 100 18.79 6.02 13.02
N SER A 101 19.11 6.59 11.86
CA SER A 101 18.10 6.98 10.89
C SER A 101 17.50 5.77 10.17
N VAL A 102 16.33 5.97 9.55
CA VAL A 102 15.69 4.94 8.71
C VAL A 102 16.62 4.43 7.60
N THR A 103 17.46 5.30 7.02
CA THR A 103 18.47 4.90 6.02
C THR A 103 19.48 3.94 6.62
N GLU A 104 20.10 4.37 7.72
CA GLU A 104 21.22 3.65 8.31
C GLU A 104 20.75 2.30 8.87
N VAL A 105 19.59 2.26 9.51
CA VAL A 105 19.05 1.00 10.04
C VAL A 105 18.68 0.02 8.93
N SER A 106 18.20 0.52 7.77
CA SER A 106 17.87 -0.34 6.62
C SER A 106 19.13 -0.99 6.05
N GLU A 107 20.19 -0.22 5.89
CA GLU A 107 21.50 -0.71 5.41
C GLU A 107 22.12 -1.69 6.42
N GLU A 108 22.01 -1.38 7.72
CA GLU A 108 22.61 -2.21 8.77
C GLU A 108 21.91 -3.56 8.93
N VAL A 109 20.58 -3.59 8.85
CA VAL A 109 19.81 -4.84 8.86
C VAL A 109 20.17 -5.73 7.65
N GLN A 110 20.37 -5.13 6.47
CA GLN A 110 20.86 -5.88 5.31
C GLN A 110 22.30 -6.35 5.47
N ARG A 111 23.18 -5.53 6.07
CA ARG A 111 24.57 -5.90 6.40
C ARG A 111 24.64 -7.09 7.36
N GLN A 112 23.70 -7.18 8.30
CA GLN A 112 23.55 -8.31 9.21
C GLN A 112 22.95 -9.55 8.56
N GLY A 113 22.65 -9.51 7.26
CA GLY A 113 22.23 -10.66 6.47
C GLY A 113 20.73 -10.74 6.20
N TYR A 114 19.94 -9.73 6.58
CA TYR A 114 18.52 -9.70 6.24
C TYR A 114 18.33 -9.54 4.73
N ARG A 115 17.77 -10.56 4.08
CA ARG A 115 17.57 -10.58 2.63
C ARG A 115 16.20 -10.03 2.28
N THR A 116 16.17 -9.13 1.30
CA THR A 116 14.94 -8.55 0.78
C THR A 116 15.12 -8.26 -0.71
N THR A 117 14.09 -8.57 -1.49
CA THR A 117 14.01 -8.23 -2.92
C THR A 117 13.08 -7.04 -3.17
N SER A 118 12.56 -6.42 -2.09
CA SER A 118 11.61 -5.32 -2.19
C SER A 118 12.32 -4.01 -2.53
N PRO A 119 11.96 -3.31 -3.63
CA PRO A 119 12.48 -1.98 -3.93
C PRO A 119 12.04 -0.94 -2.89
N ASN A 120 10.95 -1.21 -2.17
CA ASN A 120 10.38 -0.33 -1.15
C ASN A 120 10.82 -0.71 0.28
N PHE A 121 11.93 -1.43 0.43
CA PHE A 121 12.36 -1.95 1.73
C PHE A 121 12.44 -0.87 2.82
N ARG A 122 13.00 0.30 2.49
CA ARG A 122 13.09 1.45 3.40
C ARG A 122 11.72 1.91 3.92
N THR A 123 10.70 1.90 3.06
CA THR A 123 9.32 2.26 3.43
C THR A 123 8.74 1.22 4.38
N ILE A 124 8.99 -0.07 4.14
CA ILE A 124 8.58 -1.17 5.02
C ILE A 124 9.25 -1.04 6.39
N VAL A 125 10.54 -0.71 6.43
CA VAL A 125 11.28 -0.43 7.67
C VAL A 125 10.64 0.75 8.42
N ASN A 126 10.39 1.88 7.75
CA ASN A 126 9.76 3.04 8.38
C ASN A 126 8.36 2.72 8.95
N GLN A 127 7.55 1.97 8.20
CA GLN A 127 6.24 1.52 8.68
C GLN A 127 6.37 0.63 9.92
N THR A 128 7.37 -0.25 9.95
CA THR A 128 7.62 -1.13 11.09
C THR A 128 8.04 -0.32 12.32
N LEU A 129 8.96 0.64 12.15
CA LEU A 129 9.43 1.52 13.23
C LEU A 129 8.33 2.43 13.81
N ILE A 130 7.35 2.81 13.00
CA ILE A 130 6.20 3.64 13.45
C ILE A 130 5.14 2.79 14.16
N LYS A 131 4.89 1.56 13.68
CA LYS A 131 3.81 0.72 14.18
C LYS A 131 4.18 -0.11 15.40
N ASP A 132 5.44 -0.52 15.53
CA ASP A 132 5.87 -1.39 16.61
C ASP A 132 6.22 -0.57 17.87
N PRO A 133 5.58 -0.83 19.02
CA PRO A 133 5.78 -0.08 20.26
C PRO A 133 7.17 -0.28 20.89
N ARG A 134 7.97 -1.23 20.39
CA ARG A 134 9.36 -1.44 20.82
C ARG A 134 10.28 -0.32 20.36
N PHE A 135 9.89 0.51 19.40
CA PHE A 135 10.73 1.58 18.89
C PHE A 135 10.21 2.95 19.31
N THR A 136 11.15 3.85 19.59
CA THR A 136 10.84 5.23 19.97
C THR A 136 11.58 6.20 19.06
N ARG A 137 10.86 7.19 18.56
CA ARG A 137 11.43 8.27 17.76
C ARG A 137 12.06 9.30 18.67
N VAL A 138 13.38 9.45 18.60
CA VAL A 138 14.15 10.38 19.45
C VAL A 138 14.45 11.73 18.79
N GLY A 139 14.29 11.81 17.47
CA GLY A 139 14.53 13.03 16.70
C GLY A 139 13.97 12.93 15.28
N ARG A 140 14.27 13.92 14.44
CA ARG A 140 13.80 13.94 13.05
C ARG A 140 14.37 12.74 12.28
N GLY A 141 13.54 11.72 12.09
CA GLY A 141 13.89 10.50 11.37
C GLY A 141 14.85 9.57 12.11
N LEU A 142 15.09 9.79 13.41
CA LEU A 142 15.96 8.98 14.25
C LEU A 142 15.14 8.09 15.18
N TYR A 143 15.50 6.82 15.24
CA TYR A 143 14.82 5.79 16.04
C TYR A 143 15.81 5.06 16.93
N THR A 144 15.32 4.62 18.08
CA THR A 144 16.03 3.74 19.01
C THR A 144 15.05 2.69 19.54
N SER A 145 15.57 1.59 20.09
CA SER A 145 14.75 0.62 20.80
C SER A 145 14.41 1.12 22.20
N LYS A 146 13.21 0.80 22.70
CA LYS A 146 12.74 1.16 24.04
C LYS A 146 13.62 0.56 25.15
N SER A 147 14.29 -0.57 24.87
CA SER A 147 15.30 -1.19 25.73
C SER A 147 16.67 -0.49 25.67
N GLY A 148 16.99 0.20 24.58
CA GLY A 148 18.25 0.93 24.36
C GLY A 148 18.20 2.42 24.75
N ALA A 149 17.08 2.91 25.31
CA ALA A 149 16.86 4.32 25.66
C ALA A 149 17.76 4.86 26.81
N GLY A 150 18.82 4.15 27.19
CA GLY A 150 19.75 4.49 28.28
C GLY A 150 21.18 4.86 27.88
N GLY A 151 21.52 5.01 26.58
CA GLY A 151 22.94 5.21 26.22
C GLY A 151 23.23 5.90 24.88
N GLY A 152 23.35 7.24 24.90
CA GLY A 152 24.47 7.90 24.22
C GLY A 152 24.32 8.41 22.78
N SER A 153 24.54 9.73 22.67
CA SER A 153 25.25 10.45 21.60
C SER A 153 24.48 10.94 20.37
N ALA A 154 23.90 12.13 20.53
CA ALA A 154 23.72 13.11 19.47
C ALA A 154 25.07 13.47 18.82
N ARG A 155 25.50 12.73 17.80
CA ARG A 155 26.68 13.09 17.01
C ARG A 155 26.26 13.90 15.79
N GLY A 156 26.09 15.21 16.00
CA GLY A 156 25.92 16.20 14.94
C GLY A 156 27.14 16.21 14.02
N ARG A 157 27.00 15.69 12.80
CA ARG A 157 27.97 15.89 11.72
C ARG A 157 27.77 17.28 11.11
N ARG A 158 28.38 18.28 11.75
CA ARG A 158 28.55 19.63 11.20
C ARG A 158 29.59 19.56 10.07
N ARG A 159 29.15 19.56 8.81
CA ARG A 159 30.06 19.66 7.65
C ARG A 159 30.63 21.08 7.60
N LYS A 160 31.92 21.23 7.87
CA LYS A 160 32.70 22.45 7.63
C LYS A 160 33.01 22.47 6.13
N ARG A 161 32.44 23.44 5.39
CA ARG A 161 32.86 23.74 4.01
C ARG A 161 34.09 24.65 4.10
N SER A 162 35.17 24.20 3.45
CA SER A 162 36.34 25.00 3.09
C SER A 162 36.02 25.93 1.93
#